data_AF-A0AAU8MXL5-F1
#
_entry.id   AF-A0AAU8MXL5-F1
#
_cell.length_a   1.000
_cell.length_b   1.000
_cell.length_c   1.000
_cell.angle_alpha   90.00
_cell.angle_beta   90.00
_cell.angle_gamma   90.00
#
_symmetry.space_group_name_H-M   'P 1'
#
loop_
_entity.id
_entity.type
_entity.pdbx_description
1 polymer ?
#
loop_
_entity_poly.entity_id
_entity_poly.type
_entity_poly.pdbx_seq_one_letter_code
_entity_poly.pdbx_strand_id
1 'polypeptide(L)'
;MRKANWIVVAAWLGMLLLPDVALAAGPKKVVYPKELLGVWDVVPDQGRCKVSDEGSDVRFELTPSRLIGYEDWAEPLSVVLISHRPKAWRIKSRLHIYEEAFEVYKIYSLPSKTDSVLAVVSSSQANVYDRCR
;
A
#
# COMPACT_ATOMS: atom_id res chain seq x y z
N MET A 1 9.30 36.89 67.24
CA MET A 1 10.13 37.77 66.38
C MET A 1 11.48 37.09 66.17
N ARG A 2 11.89 36.90 64.90
CA ARG A 2 13.24 36.51 64.39
C ARG A 2 13.77 35.12 64.80
N LYS A 3 14.44 34.30 63.99
CA LYS A 3 14.59 34.03 62.54
C LYS A 3 15.27 32.64 62.48
N ALA A 4 14.93 31.81 61.50
CA ALA A 4 15.46 30.46 61.29
C ALA A 4 16.96 30.46 60.90
N ASN A 5 17.65 29.36 61.18
CA ASN A 5 18.87 28.95 60.47
C ASN A 5 18.89 27.42 60.36
N TRP A 6 18.38 26.89 59.26
CA TRP A 6 18.56 25.49 58.87
C TRP A 6 19.31 25.48 57.54
N ILE A 7 20.54 24.96 57.57
CA ILE A 7 21.34 24.73 56.38
C ILE A 7 20.73 23.52 55.65
N VAL A 8 20.19 23.76 54.46
CA VAL A 8 19.75 22.72 53.53
C VAL A 8 20.97 22.20 52.80
N VAL A 9 21.32 20.93 53.01
CA VAL A 9 22.30 20.22 52.16
C VAL A 9 21.54 19.73 50.93
N ALA A 10 21.75 20.39 49.80
CA ALA A 10 21.19 20.00 48.51
C ALA A 10 22.01 18.84 47.92
N ALA A 11 21.43 17.63 47.91
CA ALA A 11 21.96 16.50 47.17
C ALA A 11 21.49 16.62 45.70
N TRP A 12 22.36 17.17 44.85
CA TRP A 12 22.25 17.08 43.40
C TRP A 12 23.21 16.01 42.91
N LEU A 13 22.71 14.85 42.47
CA LEU A 13 23.49 13.88 41.71
C LEU A 13 22.59 12.96 40.91
N GLY A 14 22.78 12.98 39.58
CA GLY A 14 22.57 11.79 38.76
C GLY A 14 21.37 11.79 37.81
N MET A 15 21.14 12.85 37.03
CA MET A 15 20.35 12.71 35.80
C MET A 15 21.21 11.95 34.77
N LEU A 16 21.11 10.63 34.78
CA LEU A 16 21.68 9.74 33.78
C LEU A 16 21.05 10.07 32.42
N LEU A 17 21.80 10.77 31.57
CA LEU A 17 21.53 10.89 30.15
C LEU A 17 21.74 9.51 29.52
N LEU A 18 20.66 8.74 29.40
CA LEU A 18 20.63 7.61 28.48
C LEU A 18 20.55 8.20 27.06
N PRO A 19 21.53 7.94 26.18
CA PRO A 19 21.38 8.29 24.78
C PRO A 19 20.25 7.42 24.21
N ASP A 20 19.12 8.04 23.90
CA ASP A 20 18.09 7.44 23.05
C ASP A 20 18.75 7.17 21.69
N VAL A 21 19.29 5.96 21.53
CA VAL A 21 19.67 5.43 20.23
C VAL A 21 18.34 5.13 19.52
N ALA A 22 17.76 6.17 18.93
CA ALA A 22 16.70 6.03 17.95
C ALA A 22 17.29 5.24 16.80
N LEU A 23 17.07 3.92 16.83
CA LEU A 23 17.39 3.02 15.74
C LEU A 23 16.64 3.53 14.51
N ALA A 24 17.34 4.21 13.61
CA ALA A 24 16.80 4.70 12.37
C ALA A 24 16.37 3.49 11.53
N ALA A 25 15.12 3.05 11.70
CA ALA A 25 14.49 2.11 10.81
C ALA A 25 14.52 2.76 9.42
N GLY A 26 15.32 2.17 8.51
CA GLY A 26 15.39 2.63 7.13
C GLY A 26 13.99 2.72 6.50
N PRO A 27 13.83 3.44 5.38
CA PRO A 27 12.53 3.69 4.78
C PRO A 27 11.79 2.36 4.54
N LYS A 28 10.65 2.21 5.22
CA LYS A 28 9.83 0.99 5.11
C LYS A 28 9.32 0.89 3.68
N LYS A 29 9.68 -0.19 2.98
CA LYS A 29 9.21 -0.47 1.61
C LYS A 29 7.68 -0.51 1.61
N VAL A 30 7.07 0.32 0.76
CA VAL A 30 5.62 0.32 0.55
C VAL A 30 5.26 -0.91 -0.29
N VAL A 31 4.21 -1.62 0.12
CA VAL A 31 3.78 -2.85 -0.52
C VAL A 31 2.28 -2.86 -0.74
N TYR A 32 1.82 -3.55 -1.77
CA TYR A 32 0.40 -3.81 -1.99
C TYR A 32 -0.20 -4.65 -0.84
N PRO A 33 -1.46 -4.39 -0.45
CA PRO A 33 -2.19 -5.23 0.50
C PRO A 33 -2.23 -6.69 0.06
N LYS A 34 -2.06 -7.62 1.01
CA LYS A 34 -2.04 -9.06 0.74
C LYS A 34 -3.30 -9.55 0.05
N GLU A 35 -4.43 -8.95 0.38
CA GLU A 35 -5.74 -9.28 -0.16
C GLU A 35 -5.89 -8.90 -1.64
N LEU A 36 -5.07 -7.97 -2.15
CA LEU A 36 -5.08 -7.58 -3.56
C LEU A 36 -4.13 -8.42 -4.42
N LEU A 37 -3.26 -9.22 -3.80
CA LEU A 37 -2.25 -9.99 -4.54
C LEU A 37 -2.88 -11.08 -5.39
N GLY A 38 -2.26 -11.35 -6.53
CA GLY A 38 -2.70 -12.35 -7.50
C GLY A 38 -2.97 -11.75 -8.88
N VAL A 39 -3.49 -12.59 -9.76
CA VAL A 39 -3.80 -12.24 -11.15
C VAL A 39 -5.27 -11.85 -11.28
N TRP A 40 -5.52 -10.75 -11.97
CA TRP A 40 -6.83 -10.15 -12.17
C TRP A 40 -7.08 -9.91 -13.66
N ASP A 41 -8.28 -10.20 -14.12
CA ASP A 41 -8.67 -10.03 -15.53
C ASP A 41 -10.14 -9.60 -15.65
N VAL A 42 -10.51 -8.97 -16.77
CA VAL A 42 -11.88 -8.55 -17.06
C VAL A 42 -12.63 -9.69 -17.76
N VAL A 43 -13.82 -10.03 -17.25
CA VAL A 43 -14.69 -11.08 -17.80
C VAL A 43 -15.27 -10.65 -19.14
N PRO A 44 -15.27 -11.55 -20.14
CA PRO A 44 -16.53 -11.79 -20.82
C PRO A 44 -16.92 -13.26 -20.91
N ASP A 45 -16.00 -14.23 -20.79
CA ASP A 45 -16.38 -15.64 -20.84
C ASP A 45 -15.32 -16.60 -20.25
N GLN A 46 -15.81 -17.75 -19.79
CA GLN A 46 -15.21 -18.70 -18.83
C GLN A 46 -13.91 -19.42 -19.27
N GLY A 47 -12.86 -18.70 -19.73
CA GLY A 47 -11.65 -19.38 -20.23
C GLY A 47 -10.31 -18.66 -20.09
N ARG A 48 -10.24 -17.36 -19.77
CA ARG A 48 -9.00 -16.58 -19.99
C ARG A 48 -7.97 -16.60 -18.85
N CYS A 49 -8.30 -17.16 -17.69
CA CYS A 49 -7.28 -17.47 -16.68
C CYS A 49 -6.36 -18.67 -17.04
N LYS A 50 -6.50 -19.23 -18.25
CA LYS A 50 -5.67 -20.35 -18.75
C LYS A 50 -4.72 -20.00 -19.90
N VAL A 51 -4.80 -18.80 -20.49
CA VAL A 51 -3.99 -18.45 -21.67
C VAL A 51 -2.84 -17.55 -21.26
N SER A 52 -1.64 -17.84 -21.77
CA SER A 52 -0.45 -17.00 -21.63
C SER A 52 -0.71 -15.64 -22.27
N ASP A 53 -0.78 -14.62 -21.42
CA ASP A 53 -0.46 -13.18 -21.48
C ASP A 53 -0.23 -12.40 -22.79
N GLU A 54 -0.26 -13.00 -23.98
CA GLU A 54 0.10 -12.34 -25.24
C GLU A 54 -1.08 -11.48 -25.76
N GLY A 55 -1.28 -10.30 -25.16
CA GLY A 55 -2.11 -9.23 -25.72
C GLY A 55 -3.39 -8.88 -24.97
N SER A 56 -3.50 -9.16 -23.66
CA SER A 56 -4.60 -8.62 -22.86
C SER A 56 -4.21 -7.28 -22.23
N ASP A 57 -4.73 -6.18 -22.78
CA ASP A 57 -4.50 -4.82 -22.25
C ASP A 57 -5.18 -4.56 -20.89
N VAL A 58 -5.96 -5.53 -20.39
CA VAL A 58 -6.76 -5.38 -19.17
C VAL A 58 -6.33 -6.34 -18.05
N ARG A 59 -5.61 -7.42 -18.38
CA ARG A 59 -5.08 -8.35 -17.38
C ARG A 59 -3.90 -7.73 -16.64
N PHE A 60 -3.80 -8.00 -15.35
CA PHE A 60 -2.61 -7.64 -14.57
C PHE A 60 -2.35 -8.59 -13.40
N GLU A 61 -1.10 -8.67 -12.96
CA GLU A 61 -0.68 -9.32 -11.72
C GLU A 61 -0.31 -8.29 -10.66
N LEU A 62 -0.80 -8.48 -9.43
CA LEU A 62 -0.36 -7.76 -8.25
C LEU A 62 0.56 -8.65 -7.39
N THR A 63 1.82 -8.25 -7.33
CA THR A 63 2.83 -8.76 -6.40
C THR A 63 3.01 -7.77 -5.24
N PRO A 64 3.71 -8.12 -4.14
CA PRO A 64 3.91 -7.18 -3.03
C PRO A 64 4.52 -5.83 -3.45
N SER A 65 5.38 -5.80 -4.46
CA SER A 65 6.07 -4.58 -4.87
C SER A 65 5.71 -4.05 -6.24
N ARG A 66 4.92 -4.77 -7.04
CA ARG A 66 4.59 -4.37 -8.41
C ARG A 66 3.19 -4.79 -8.83
N LEU A 67 2.53 -3.91 -9.58
CA LEU A 67 1.52 -4.26 -10.56
C LEU A 67 2.25 -4.52 -11.89
N ILE A 68 1.93 -5.62 -12.57
CA ILE A 68 2.52 -6.00 -13.85
C ILE A 68 1.37 -6.18 -14.83
N GLY A 69 1.26 -5.31 -15.83
CA GLY A 69 0.37 -5.45 -16.97
C GLY A 69 1.15 -5.91 -18.21
N TYR A 70 0.50 -5.86 -19.37
CA TYR A 70 1.10 -6.32 -20.63
C TYR A 70 2.24 -5.41 -21.11
N GLU A 71 2.00 -4.09 -21.20
CA GLU A 71 3.01 -3.10 -21.66
C GLU A 71 3.51 -2.18 -20.54
N ASP A 72 2.91 -2.30 -19.35
CA ASP A 72 3.12 -1.39 -18.24
C ASP A 72 3.38 -2.14 -16.93
N TRP A 73 4.04 -1.45 -16.00
CA TRP A 73 4.18 -1.92 -14.62
C TRP A 73 4.17 -0.75 -13.66
N ALA A 74 3.72 -0.97 -12.43
CA ALA A 74 3.65 0.08 -11.43
C ALA A 74 4.19 -0.38 -10.09
N GLU A 75 4.93 0.49 -9.40
CA GLU A 75 5.35 0.27 -8.01
C GLU A 75 4.52 1.15 -7.05
N PRO A 76 4.09 0.62 -5.89
CA PRO A 76 3.28 1.38 -4.96
C PRO A 76 4.16 2.39 -4.20
N LEU A 77 3.77 3.66 -4.23
CA LEU A 77 4.42 4.75 -3.49
C LEU A 77 3.70 5.04 -2.16
N SER A 78 2.38 4.81 -2.10
CA SER A 78 1.59 4.98 -0.88
C SER A 78 0.35 4.09 -0.92
N VAL A 79 0.00 3.49 0.21
CA VAL A 79 -1.20 2.65 0.36
C VAL A 79 -1.96 3.12 1.61
N VAL A 80 -3.18 3.58 1.42
CA VAL A 80 -4.05 4.07 2.50
C VAL A 80 -5.35 3.29 2.48
N LEU A 81 -5.66 2.58 3.57
CA LEU A 81 -6.99 1.98 3.76
C LEU A 81 -8.01 3.10 3.98
N ILE A 82 -9.02 3.20 3.12
CA ILE A 82 -10.04 4.25 3.14
C ILE A 82 -11.42 3.74 3.55
N SER A 83 -11.64 2.42 3.52
CA SER A 83 -12.86 1.80 4.04
C SER A 83 -12.58 0.38 4.51
N HIS A 84 -13.30 -0.05 5.55
CA HIS A 84 -13.23 -1.41 6.10
C HIS A 84 -14.33 -2.32 5.55
N ARG A 85 -15.47 -1.76 5.10
CA ARG A 85 -16.63 -2.50 4.56
C ARG A 85 -17.37 -1.63 3.52
N PRO A 86 -17.20 -1.86 2.20
CA PRO A 86 -16.25 -2.80 1.59
C PRO A 86 -14.80 -2.44 1.95
N LYS A 87 -13.89 -3.41 1.88
CA LYS A 87 -12.48 -3.14 2.16
C LYS A 87 -11.89 -2.42 0.95
N ALA A 88 -11.43 -1.19 1.13
CA ALA A 88 -10.96 -0.36 0.03
C ALA A 88 -9.70 0.43 0.39
N TRP A 89 -8.82 0.58 -0.59
CA TRP A 89 -7.57 1.32 -0.47
C TRP A 89 -7.45 2.36 -1.56
N ARG A 90 -6.94 3.54 -1.21
CA ARG A 90 -6.39 4.49 -2.16
C ARG A 90 -4.89 4.22 -2.29
N ILE A 91 -4.45 3.89 -3.49
CA ILE A 91 -3.06 3.57 -3.78
C ILE A 91 -2.50 4.59 -4.76
N LYS A 92 -1.39 5.23 -4.36
CA LYS A 92 -0.55 6.02 -5.26
C LYS A 92 0.54 5.11 -5.78
N SER A 93 0.75 5.07 -7.08
CA SER A 93 1.82 4.28 -7.70
C SER A 93 2.62 5.13 -8.68
N ARG A 94 3.87 4.76 -8.90
CA ARG A 94 4.63 5.19 -10.08
C ARG A 94 4.35 4.17 -11.17
N LEU A 95 3.65 4.60 -12.22
CA LEU A 95 3.41 3.81 -13.42
C LEU A 95 4.57 4.01 -14.38
N HIS A 96 5.05 2.93 -14.97
CA HIS A 96 6.04 2.89 -16.02
C HIS A 96 5.39 2.29 -17.26
N ILE A 97 5.41 3.04 -18.36
CA ILE A 97 4.92 2.61 -19.66
C ILE A 97 5.90 3.10 -20.72
N TYR A 98 6.42 2.18 -21.52
CA TYR A 98 7.55 2.45 -22.41
C TYR A 98 8.74 3.11 -21.67
N GLU A 99 9.18 4.29 -22.11
CA GLU A 99 10.28 5.06 -21.49
C GLU A 99 9.81 6.13 -20.50
N GLU A 100 8.50 6.21 -20.24
CA GLU A 100 7.92 7.24 -19.39
C GLU A 100 7.52 6.71 -18.02
N ALA A 101 7.55 7.60 -17.03
CA ALA A 101 7.07 7.30 -15.69
C ALA A 101 6.24 8.46 -15.13
N PHE A 102 5.08 8.15 -14.57
CA PHE A 102 4.19 9.14 -13.98
C PHE A 102 3.47 8.59 -12.74
N GLU A 103 3.04 9.50 -11.87
CA GLU A 103 2.33 9.15 -10.67
C GLU A 103 0.83 9.01 -10.95
N VAL A 104 0.24 7.90 -10.52
CA VAL A 104 -1.19 7.62 -10.68
C VAL A 104 -1.83 7.31 -9.34
N TYR A 105 -3.10 7.65 -9.20
CA TYR A 105 -3.94 7.26 -8.07
C TYR A 105 -5.05 6.34 -8.53
N LYS A 106 -5.20 5.21 -7.85
CA LYS A 106 -6.30 4.26 -8.07
C LYS A 106 -6.92 3.88 -6.72
N ILE A 107 -8.23 3.66 -6.71
CA ILE A 107 -8.96 3.06 -5.60
C ILE A 107 -9.20 1.59 -5.93
N TYR A 108 -8.78 0.71 -5.04
CA TYR A 108 -8.99 -0.73 -5.11
C TYR A 108 -10.03 -1.11 -4.07
N SER A 109 -11.10 -1.81 -4.46
CA SER A 109 -12.19 -2.18 -3.56
C SER A 109 -12.55 -3.66 -3.70
N LEU A 110 -12.51 -4.38 -2.58
CA LEU A 110 -12.98 -5.75 -2.48
C LEU A 110 -14.36 -5.77 -1.79
N PRO A 111 -15.41 -6.31 -2.44
CA PRO A 111 -16.71 -6.50 -1.82
C PRO A 111 -16.59 -7.35 -0.54
N SER A 112 -17.32 -7.00 0.51
CA SER A 112 -17.21 -7.67 1.82
C SER A 112 -17.49 -9.18 1.81
N LYS A 113 -18.12 -9.71 0.75
CA LYS A 113 -18.57 -11.10 0.65
C LYS A 113 -17.62 -12.01 -0.13
N THR A 114 -16.67 -11.45 -0.90
CA THR A 114 -15.79 -12.24 -1.77
C THR A 114 -14.47 -11.52 -2.01
N ASP A 115 -13.38 -12.29 -2.07
CA ASP A 115 -12.07 -11.84 -2.53
C ASP A 115 -11.85 -12.14 -4.03
N SER A 116 -12.85 -12.70 -4.72
CA SER A 116 -12.76 -13.06 -6.13
C SER A 116 -13.07 -11.92 -7.08
N VAL A 117 -13.60 -10.80 -6.60
CA VAL A 117 -14.01 -9.65 -7.42
C VAL A 117 -13.30 -8.40 -6.91
N LEU A 118 -12.68 -7.66 -7.81
CA LEU A 118 -11.99 -6.41 -7.51
C LEU A 118 -12.53 -5.29 -8.39
N ALA A 119 -13.00 -4.21 -7.77
CA ALA A 119 -13.26 -2.97 -8.48
C ALA A 119 -12.04 -2.05 -8.39
N VAL A 120 -11.59 -1.53 -9.52
CA VAL A 120 -10.50 -0.53 -9.61
C VAL A 120 -11.02 0.73 -10.27
N VAL A 121 -10.88 1.86 -9.57
CA VAL A 121 -11.35 3.17 -10.02
C VAL A 121 -10.17 4.13 -10.14
N SER A 122 -10.03 4.80 -11.28
CA SER A 122 -9.11 5.90 -11.52
C SER A 122 -9.88 7.21 -11.74
N SER A 123 -9.18 8.28 -12.11
CA SER A 123 -9.82 9.55 -12.47
C SER A 123 -10.67 9.48 -13.75
N SER A 124 -10.41 8.50 -14.63
CA SER A 124 -11.03 8.41 -15.96
C SER A 124 -11.83 7.13 -16.19
N GLN A 125 -11.62 6.09 -15.37
CA GLN A 125 -12.18 4.75 -15.62
C GLN A 125 -12.57 4.04 -14.33
N ALA A 126 -13.53 3.13 -14.43
CA ALA A 126 -13.89 2.19 -13.38
C ALA A 126 -14.05 0.80 -14.01
N ASN A 127 -13.22 -0.15 -13.59
CA ASN A 127 -13.21 -1.51 -14.10
C ASN A 127 -13.49 -2.51 -12.97
N VAL A 128 -14.12 -3.63 -13.32
CA VAL A 128 -14.35 -4.76 -12.41
C VAL A 128 -13.63 -5.97 -12.97
N TYR A 129 -12.86 -6.63 -12.10
CA TYR A 129 -12.00 -7.75 -12.42
C TYR A 129 -12.40 -8.96 -11.59
N ASP A 130 -12.23 -10.15 -12.18
CA ASP A 130 -12.27 -11.41 -11.47
C ASP A 130 -10.83 -11.88 -11.17
N ARG A 131 -10.66 -12.52 -10.01
CA ARG A 131 -9.41 -13.15 -9.63
C ARG A 131 -9.26 -14.45 -10.40
N CYS A 132 -8.13 -14.61 -11.08
CA CYS A 132 -7.76 -15.88 -11.68
C CYS A 132 -7.43 -16.94 -10.63
N ARG A 133 -7.91 -18.17 -10.86
CA ARG A 133 -7.68 -19.35 -10.02
C ARG A 133 -6.94 -20.42 -10.79
#